data_AF-A0A524BFS5-F1
#
_entry.id   AF-A0A524BFS5-F1
#
_cell.length_a   1.000
_cell.length_b   1.000
_cell.length_c   1.000
_cell.angle_alpha   90.00
_cell.angle_beta   90.00
_cell.angle_gamma   90.00
#
_symmetry.space_group_name_H-M   'P 1'
#
loop_
_entity.id
_entity.type
_entity.pdbx_description
1 polymer ?
#
loop_
_entity_poly.entity_id
_entity_poly.type
_entity_poly.pdbx_seq_one_letter_code
_entity_poly.pdbx_strand_id
1 'polypeptide(L)'
;MGGTRDRRPARDRAPSGVTGSCCGPLARPGVLRCPAVAARHGDRSRGSPRLARRLRRRRHPGHRDRHRGVVVSHLDRIAALLVKAERSDNVHEAEAYLAKAQALATQASVDLAVARALTARREAREQPVSVTITIGERGKRANTHLVSLFVVVGQCNSLQIDIAHNSTYVIAYGMPSDIELVEALFGSLATQMTASATSWLAIGEWRGDTYISRDGWRKEHTAQTARAAFYRAFIDRIGDRLQEAREEVLAEAERQRVEIPAEVSGAKAVATTGALVLRSKEAEVRAFYRQSSSARGRWSGYSGGVSRRGGSASRAGRDAAARARLTSAKGISGKGPGLSA
;
A
#
# COMPACT_ATOMS: atom_id res chain seq x y z
N MET A 1 42.62 -21.85 -66.52
CA MET A 1 42.44 -20.41 -66.74
C MET A 1 41.46 -19.92 -65.68
N GLY A 2 41.71 -19.02 -64.74
CA GLY A 2 42.85 -18.18 -64.41
C GLY A 2 42.34 -17.02 -63.53
N GLY A 3 42.90 -16.87 -62.31
CA GLY A 3 42.88 -15.68 -61.45
C GLY A 3 41.60 -15.38 -60.64
N THR A 4 41.63 -14.80 -59.42
CA THR A 4 42.70 -14.32 -58.53
C THR A 4 42.08 -13.93 -57.17
N ARG A 5 42.56 -14.57 -56.09
CA ARG A 5 43.06 -14.01 -54.80
C ARG A 5 42.40 -12.78 -54.13
N ASP A 6 42.02 -12.94 -52.85
CA ASP A 6 42.58 -12.20 -51.67
C ASP A 6 42.05 -12.85 -50.36
N ARG A 7 42.86 -13.51 -49.51
CA ARG A 7 43.82 -13.08 -48.46
C ARG A 7 43.21 -12.29 -47.27
N ARG A 8 42.90 -13.05 -46.19
CA ARG A 8 43.31 -12.96 -44.75
C ARG A 8 43.40 -11.57 -44.05
N PRO A 9 43.16 -11.43 -42.71
CA PRO A 9 43.79 -12.31 -41.72
C PRO A 9 43.01 -12.67 -40.44
N ALA A 10 43.57 -13.71 -39.80
CA ALA A 10 43.34 -14.14 -38.43
C ALA A 10 43.85 -13.11 -37.40
N ARG A 11 43.24 -13.11 -36.22
CA ARG A 11 43.85 -12.60 -34.99
C ARG A 11 43.80 -13.66 -33.91
N ASP A 12 44.97 -14.18 -33.60
CA ASP A 12 45.33 -14.81 -32.34
C ASP A 12 45.20 -13.80 -31.19
N ARG A 13 44.74 -14.26 -30.03
CA ARG A 13 45.24 -13.79 -28.73
C ARG A 13 45.19 -14.93 -27.72
N ALA A 14 46.38 -15.25 -27.24
CA ALA A 14 46.73 -16.28 -26.27
C ALA A 14 46.15 -16.01 -24.86
N PRO A 15 46.09 -17.06 -24.01
CA PRO A 15 45.89 -16.95 -22.57
C PRO A 15 47.22 -16.93 -21.80
N SER A 16 47.35 -16.00 -20.86
CA SER A 16 48.36 -15.97 -19.79
C SER A 16 47.66 -15.32 -18.59
N GLY A 17 47.58 -15.85 -17.38
CA GLY A 17 48.42 -16.82 -16.68
C GLY A 17 49.04 -16.14 -15.46
N VAL A 18 48.62 -16.60 -14.26
CA VAL A 18 49.35 -16.57 -12.96
C VAL A 18 49.51 -15.16 -12.34
N THR A 19 49.15 -14.86 -11.08
CA THR A 19 49.62 -15.34 -9.76
C THR A 19 48.56 -14.95 -8.70
N GLY A 20 48.13 -15.81 -7.77
CA GLY A 20 48.80 -16.09 -6.48
C GLY A 20 48.53 -14.94 -5.48
N SER A 21 48.22 -15.10 -4.21
CA SER A 21 48.16 -16.23 -3.27
C SER A 21 47.69 -15.64 -1.91
N CYS A 22 47.44 -16.52 -0.94
CA CYS A 22 47.56 -16.34 0.51
C CYS A 22 46.26 -16.16 1.32
N CYS A 23 45.90 -17.29 1.97
CA CYS A 23 45.78 -17.47 3.44
C CYS A 23 44.96 -16.42 4.21
N GLY A 24 43.91 -16.75 4.95
CA GLY A 24 43.75 -17.86 5.90
C GLY A 24 42.82 -17.37 7.04
N PRO A 25 42.33 -18.25 7.92
CA PRO A 25 41.02 -18.12 8.57
C PRO A 25 41.08 -17.59 10.01
N LEU A 26 39.89 -17.40 10.62
CA LEU A 26 39.51 -17.53 12.04
C LEU A 26 38.71 -16.32 12.56
N ALA A 27 37.48 -16.55 13.00
CA ALA A 27 37.02 -16.30 14.39
C ALA A 27 35.49 -16.31 14.46
N ARG A 28 34.96 -17.29 15.21
CA ARG A 28 33.56 -17.40 15.62
C ARG A 28 33.35 -16.47 16.82
N PRO A 29 32.29 -15.65 16.92
CA PRO A 29 31.95 -15.01 18.17
C PRO A 29 31.11 -15.94 19.06
N GLY A 30 31.54 -16.04 20.31
CA GLY A 30 30.94 -16.84 21.37
C GLY A 30 29.60 -16.33 21.84
N VAL A 31 28.75 -17.28 22.20
CA VAL A 31 27.45 -17.09 22.86
C VAL A 31 27.71 -16.84 24.34
N LEU A 32 27.47 -15.62 24.81
CA LEU A 32 27.44 -15.29 26.23
C LEU A 32 26.03 -15.56 26.79
N ARG A 33 25.99 -16.48 27.76
CA ARG A 33 24.85 -16.80 28.63
C ARG A 33 24.51 -15.60 29.52
N CYS A 34 23.23 -15.26 29.61
CA CYS A 34 22.65 -14.52 30.73
C CYS A 34 22.31 -15.48 31.88
N PRO A 35 22.64 -15.19 33.14
CA PRO A 35 22.05 -15.87 34.28
C PRO A 35 20.79 -15.15 34.77
N ALA A 36 19.85 -15.98 35.22
CA ALA A 36 18.60 -15.65 35.87
C ALA A 36 18.79 -14.89 37.19
N VAL A 37 17.87 -13.98 37.50
CA VAL A 37 17.65 -13.46 38.86
C VAL A 37 16.18 -13.68 39.23
N ALA A 38 16.01 -14.36 40.37
CA ALA A 38 14.77 -14.81 40.96
C ALA A 38 13.93 -13.64 41.54
N ALA A 39 12.63 -13.66 41.27
CA ALA A 39 11.65 -12.82 41.96
C ALA A 39 11.17 -13.53 43.24
N ARG A 40 11.23 -12.81 44.36
CA ARG A 40 10.75 -13.24 45.68
C ARG A 40 9.26 -12.94 45.86
N HIS A 41 8.60 -13.86 46.54
CA HIS A 41 7.25 -13.81 47.11
C HIS A 41 7.08 -12.76 48.22
N GLY A 42 5.83 -12.34 48.44
CA GLY A 42 5.34 -11.61 49.62
C GLY A 42 4.08 -10.82 49.27
N ASP A 43 2.87 -11.41 49.21
CA ASP A 43 1.98 -11.85 50.29
C ASP A 43 1.08 -10.74 50.89
N ARG A 44 -0.24 -11.04 50.89
CA ARG A 44 -1.34 -10.64 51.81
C ARG A 44 -1.43 -9.17 52.26
N SER A 45 -2.57 -8.48 52.20
CA SER A 45 -3.86 -8.81 52.84
C SER A 45 -4.77 -7.57 52.72
N ARG A 46 -6.02 -7.70 52.25
CA ARG A 46 -7.29 -7.71 53.03
C ARG A 46 -7.42 -6.64 54.13
N GLY A 47 -8.45 -5.81 54.01
CA GLY A 47 -8.91 -4.98 55.12
C GLY A 47 -10.02 -3.97 54.79
N SER A 48 -11.21 -4.43 54.41
CA SER A 48 -12.43 -3.66 54.63
C SER A 48 -12.84 -3.76 56.11
N PRO A 49 -13.48 -2.71 56.65
CA PRO A 49 -14.69 -3.00 57.41
C PRO A 49 -15.88 -2.08 57.07
N ARG A 50 -17.04 -2.68 57.31
CA ARG A 50 -18.39 -2.21 57.08
C ARG A 50 -18.88 -1.27 58.20
N LEU A 51 -20.07 -0.73 57.94
CA LEU A 51 -21.14 -0.29 58.86
C LEU A 51 -21.10 1.16 59.36
N ALA A 52 -22.06 1.96 58.89
CA ALA A 52 -23.23 2.31 59.70
C ALA A 52 -24.28 3.07 58.86
N ARG A 53 -25.47 2.48 58.79
CA ARG A 53 -26.72 3.12 58.36
C ARG A 53 -27.01 4.32 59.27
N ARG A 54 -27.15 5.52 58.70
CA ARG A 54 -27.94 6.61 59.28
C ARG A 54 -28.95 7.08 58.25
N LEU A 55 -30.22 6.78 58.52
CA LEU A 55 -31.37 7.39 57.89
C LEU A 55 -31.33 8.90 58.19
N ARG A 56 -30.98 9.70 57.18
CA ARG A 56 -31.22 11.14 57.18
C ARG A 56 -31.98 11.46 55.90
N ARG A 57 -33.23 11.90 56.08
CA ARG A 57 -34.06 12.54 55.05
C ARG A 57 -33.22 13.64 54.39
N ARG A 58 -32.70 13.37 53.19
CA ARG A 58 -32.03 14.36 52.35
C ARG A 58 -33.06 14.95 51.40
N ARG A 59 -33.30 16.24 51.60
CA ARG A 59 -33.96 17.17 50.67
C ARG A 59 -33.46 16.92 49.25
N HIS A 60 -34.39 16.88 48.28
CA HIS A 60 -34.10 16.92 46.86
C HIS A 60 -33.10 18.03 46.52
N PRO A 61 -31.93 17.71 45.96
CA PRO A 61 -31.21 18.64 45.11
C PRO A 61 -31.87 18.58 43.72
N GLY A 62 -32.42 19.71 43.29
CA GLY A 62 -32.95 19.88 41.95
C GLY A 62 -31.97 19.40 40.90
N HIS A 63 -32.52 18.67 39.93
CA HIS A 63 -31.89 18.31 38.68
C HIS A 63 -31.48 19.63 37.99
N ARG A 64 -30.23 20.07 38.21
CA ARG A 64 -29.66 21.15 37.42
C ARG A 64 -29.44 20.60 36.03
N ASP A 65 -30.43 20.81 35.17
CA ASP A 65 -30.28 20.75 33.73
C ASP A 65 -29.08 21.61 33.35
N ARG A 66 -27.96 20.93 33.10
CA ARG A 66 -26.92 21.49 32.26
C ARG A 66 -27.46 21.40 30.85
N HIS A 67 -28.22 22.41 30.45
CA HIS A 67 -28.32 22.80 29.05
C HIS A 67 -26.93 23.25 28.58
N ARG A 68 -26.00 22.30 28.43
CA ARG A 68 -24.86 22.43 27.56
C ARG A 68 -25.46 22.20 26.18
N GLY A 69 -25.61 23.26 25.40
CA GLY A 69 -26.17 23.19 24.05
C GLY A 69 -25.61 21.97 23.34
N VAL A 70 -26.50 21.09 22.88
CA VAL A 70 -26.13 19.85 22.21
C VAL A 70 -25.46 20.24 20.90
N VAL A 71 -24.14 20.40 20.91
CA VAL A 71 -23.34 20.41 19.71
C VAL A 71 -23.43 18.99 19.18
N VAL A 72 -24.42 18.75 18.32
CA VAL A 72 -24.66 17.46 17.68
C VAL A 72 -23.34 17.03 17.04
N SER A 73 -22.80 15.89 17.48
CA SER A 73 -21.52 15.37 16.98
C SER A 73 -21.64 15.11 15.48
N HIS A 74 -20.55 15.27 14.72
CA HIS A 74 -20.57 14.94 13.28
C HIS A 74 -20.99 13.48 13.05
N LEU A 75 -20.68 12.58 13.99
CA LEU A 75 -21.13 11.18 13.95
C LEU A 75 -22.65 11.05 14.08
N ASP A 76 -23.28 11.85 14.93
CA ASP A 76 -24.74 11.84 15.10
C ASP A 76 -25.45 12.37 13.84
N ARG A 77 -24.85 13.34 13.15
CA ARG A 77 -25.38 13.87 11.88
C ARG A 77 -25.22 12.87 10.73
N ILE A 78 -24.12 12.13 10.69
CA ILE A 78 -23.92 11.05 9.69
C ILE A 78 -24.94 9.94 9.92
N ALA A 79 -25.09 9.48 11.16
CA ALA A 79 -26.08 8.46 11.51
C ALA A 79 -27.51 8.88 11.12
N ALA A 80 -27.87 10.14 11.36
CA ALA A 80 -29.16 10.67 10.96
C ALA A 80 -29.38 10.71 9.43
N LEU A 81 -28.34 10.93 8.62
CA LEU A 81 -28.42 10.92 7.16
C LEU A 81 -28.52 9.49 6.60
N LEU A 82 -27.83 8.53 7.22
CA LEU A 82 -27.92 7.12 6.83
C LEU A 82 -29.31 6.54 7.12
N VAL A 83 -29.91 6.87 8.27
CA VAL A 83 -31.30 6.47 8.59
C VAL A 83 -32.30 7.07 7.58
N LYS A 84 -32.03 8.26 7.03
CA LYS A 84 -32.88 8.86 5.99
C LYS A 84 -32.70 8.18 4.63
N ALA A 85 -31.48 7.77 4.29
CA ALA A 85 -31.22 7.01 3.07
C ALA A 85 -31.93 5.64 3.10
N GLU A 86 -31.90 4.93 4.23
CA GLU A 86 -32.54 3.62 4.38
C GLU A 86 -34.07 3.67 4.35
N ARG A 87 -34.67 4.82 4.69
CA ARG A 87 -36.13 5.02 4.71
C ARG A 87 -36.72 5.57 3.42
N SER A 88 -35.90 5.94 2.44
CA SER A 88 -36.39 6.52 1.20
C SER A 88 -36.62 5.42 0.15
N ASP A 89 -37.83 5.40 -0.42
CA ASP A 89 -38.21 4.49 -1.50
C ASP A 89 -37.79 5.02 -2.90
N ASN A 90 -37.21 6.23 -2.97
CA ASN A 90 -36.72 6.84 -4.20
C ASN A 90 -35.20 6.74 -4.31
N VAL A 91 -34.73 6.01 -5.34
CA VAL A 91 -33.30 5.77 -5.60
C VAL A 91 -32.49 7.08 -5.64
N HIS A 92 -33.01 8.12 -6.29
CA HIS A 92 -32.29 9.39 -6.41
C HIS A 92 -32.20 10.17 -5.09
N GLU A 93 -33.19 10.05 -4.22
CA GLU A 93 -33.19 10.71 -2.92
C GLU A 93 -32.29 9.97 -1.92
N ALA A 94 -32.34 8.63 -1.93
CA ALA A 94 -31.43 7.79 -1.16
C ALA A 94 -29.96 8.06 -1.55
N GLU A 95 -29.66 8.16 -2.84
CA GLU A 95 -28.33 8.54 -3.35
C GLU A 95 -27.89 9.92 -2.86
N ALA A 96 -28.80 10.90 -2.83
CA ALA A 96 -28.49 12.25 -2.34
C ALA A 96 -28.16 12.26 -0.84
N TYR A 97 -28.89 11.50 0.00
CA TYR A 97 -28.59 11.37 1.42
C TYR A 97 -27.26 10.64 1.68
N LEU A 98 -26.97 9.59 0.91
CA LEU A 98 -25.69 8.87 0.99
C LEU A 98 -24.52 9.78 0.58
N ALA A 99 -24.66 10.53 -0.52
CA ALA A 99 -23.64 11.49 -0.95
C ALA A 99 -23.38 12.56 0.12
N LYS A 100 -24.44 13.05 0.78
CA LYS A 100 -24.31 14.04 1.85
C LYS A 100 -23.68 13.46 3.13
N ALA A 101 -24.01 12.23 3.48
CA ALA A 101 -23.38 11.53 4.61
C ALA A 101 -21.88 11.33 4.37
N GLN A 102 -21.53 10.95 3.14
CA GLN A 102 -20.14 10.78 2.71
C GLN A 102 -19.36 12.11 2.79
N ALA A 103 -19.92 13.21 2.27
CA ALA A 103 -19.30 14.52 2.34
C ALA A 103 -19.03 14.98 3.79
N LEU A 104 -19.99 14.73 4.70
CA LEU A 104 -19.86 15.10 6.11
C LEU A 104 -18.83 14.23 6.85
N ALA A 105 -18.71 12.95 6.48
CA ALA A 105 -17.68 12.06 6.99
C ALA A 105 -16.27 12.48 6.53
N THR A 106 -16.13 12.89 5.27
CA THR A 106 -14.86 13.41 4.73
C THR A 106 -14.44 14.68 5.48
N GLN A 107 -15.36 15.62 5.71
CA GLN A 107 -15.06 16.84 6.46
C GLN A 107 -14.59 16.53 7.90
N ALA A 108 -15.27 15.62 8.60
CA ALA A 108 -14.86 15.21 9.95
C ALA A 108 -13.46 14.54 9.98
N SER A 109 -13.12 13.78 8.93
CA SER A 109 -11.79 13.18 8.79
C SER A 109 -10.70 14.24 8.57
N VAL A 110 -11.01 15.30 7.83
CA VAL A 110 -10.09 16.43 7.60
C VAL A 110 -9.86 17.19 8.90
N ASP A 111 -10.93 17.53 9.63
CA ASP A 111 -10.82 18.24 10.91
C ASP A 111 -9.95 17.47 11.92
N LEU A 112 -10.11 16.15 11.95
CA LEU A 112 -9.31 15.27 12.80
C LEU A 112 -7.85 15.16 12.32
N ALA A 113 -7.60 15.15 11.01
CA ALA A 113 -6.26 15.18 10.45
C ALA A 113 -5.54 16.51 10.73
N VAL A 114 -6.25 17.64 10.63
CA VAL A 114 -5.75 18.98 10.98
C VAL A 114 -5.42 19.03 12.48
N ALA A 115 -6.28 18.50 13.34
CA ALA A 115 -6.01 18.41 14.78
C ALA A 115 -4.76 17.58 15.11
N ARG A 116 -4.51 16.49 14.35
CA ARG A 116 -3.29 15.67 14.47
C ARG A 116 -2.05 16.44 14.00
N ALA A 117 -2.13 17.17 12.89
CA ALA A 117 -1.03 17.97 12.35
C ALA A 117 -0.63 19.13 13.29
N LEU A 118 -1.58 19.69 14.04
CA LEU A 118 -1.34 20.73 15.04
C LEU A 118 -0.65 20.21 16.32
N THR A 119 -0.60 18.89 16.54
CA THR A 119 0.06 18.29 17.71
C THR A 119 1.55 18.08 17.41
N ALA A 120 2.34 19.14 17.56
CA ALA A 120 3.76 19.16 17.24
C ALA A 120 4.64 18.52 18.33
N ARG A 121 5.06 17.27 18.11
CA ARG A 121 6.36 16.76 18.63
C ARG A 121 7.03 15.93 17.55
N ARG A 122 8.34 16.13 17.38
CA ARG A 122 9.19 15.38 16.44
C ARG A 122 9.19 13.85 16.68
N GLU A 123 8.88 13.42 17.90
CA GLU A 123 8.65 12.01 18.28
C GLU A 123 7.32 11.44 17.75
N ALA A 124 6.37 12.30 17.35
CA ALA A 124 5.09 11.91 16.74
C ALA A 124 5.14 11.89 15.21
N ARG A 125 6.26 12.30 14.59
CA ARG A 125 6.45 12.21 13.13
C ARG A 125 6.87 10.80 12.77
N GLU A 126 6.09 10.15 11.91
CA GLU A 126 6.41 8.83 11.38
C GLU A 126 7.81 8.81 10.73
N GLN A 127 8.56 7.74 11.01
CA GLN A 127 9.88 7.49 10.43
C GLN A 127 9.77 6.39 9.38
N PRO A 128 10.57 6.42 8.30
CA PRO A 128 10.57 5.35 7.31
C PRO A 128 10.93 4.00 7.94
N VAL A 129 10.16 2.97 7.61
CA VAL A 129 10.37 1.59 8.04
C VAL A 129 10.45 0.65 6.83
N SER A 130 11.01 -0.54 7.05
CA SER A 130 10.98 -1.63 6.07
C SER A 130 10.08 -2.75 6.57
N VAL A 131 9.10 -3.16 5.77
CA VAL A 131 8.18 -4.26 6.08
C VAL A 131 8.27 -5.31 4.98
N THR A 132 8.35 -6.58 5.38
CA THR A 132 8.29 -7.70 4.44
C THR A 132 6.86 -8.19 4.32
N ILE A 133 6.33 -8.18 3.09
CA ILE A 133 4.95 -8.54 2.78
C ILE A 133 4.98 -9.80 1.91
N THR A 134 4.35 -10.87 2.41
CA THR A 134 4.23 -12.13 1.66
C THR A 134 3.12 -12.01 0.63
N ILE A 135 3.44 -12.28 -0.64
CA ILE A 135 2.50 -12.20 -1.75
C ILE A 135 1.87 -13.57 -2.05
N GLY A 136 2.66 -14.64 -1.98
CA GLY A 136 2.15 -15.97 -2.27
C GLY A 136 3.22 -17.07 -2.19
N GLU A 137 2.75 -18.30 -2.32
CA GLU A 137 3.59 -19.50 -2.27
C GLU A 137 4.53 -19.59 -3.48
N ARG A 138 5.66 -20.28 -3.29
CA ARG A 138 6.65 -20.51 -4.35
C ARG A 138 6.04 -21.28 -5.53
N GLY A 139 6.39 -20.86 -6.75
CA GLY A 139 6.05 -21.58 -7.99
C GLY A 139 4.68 -21.24 -8.59
N LYS A 140 3.88 -20.39 -7.94
CA LYS A 140 2.61 -19.92 -8.52
C LYS A 140 2.87 -18.86 -9.60
N ARG A 141 2.39 -19.11 -10.82
CA ARG A 141 2.54 -18.18 -11.97
C ARG A 141 1.85 -16.83 -11.75
N ALA A 142 0.81 -16.79 -10.91
CA ALA A 142 0.07 -15.56 -10.59
C ALA A 142 0.91 -14.55 -9.78
N ASN A 143 1.93 -15.02 -9.03
CA ASN A 143 2.74 -14.18 -8.16
C ASN A 143 3.38 -13.01 -8.90
N THR A 144 3.89 -13.24 -10.11
CA THR A 144 4.53 -12.18 -10.89
C THR A 144 3.56 -11.02 -11.19
N HIS A 145 2.29 -11.33 -11.43
CA HIS A 145 1.25 -10.32 -11.66
C HIS A 145 0.86 -9.61 -10.36
N LEU A 146 0.73 -10.35 -9.25
CA LEU A 146 0.45 -9.75 -7.94
C LEU A 146 1.58 -8.83 -7.47
N VAL A 147 2.83 -9.26 -7.63
CA VAL A 147 4.01 -8.41 -7.39
C VAL A 147 3.98 -7.18 -8.29
N SER A 148 3.65 -7.33 -9.58
CA SER A 148 3.56 -6.19 -10.51
C SER A 148 2.48 -5.19 -10.06
N LEU A 149 1.31 -5.68 -9.62
CA LEU A 149 0.26 -4.83 -9.06
C LEU A 149 0.75 -4.09 -7.81
N PHE A 150 1.38 -4.80 -6.87
CA PHE A 150 1.92 -4.21 -5.64
C PHE A 150 2.95 -3.12 -5.96
N VAL A 151 3.85 -3.37 -6.91
CA VAL A 151 4.87 -2.41 -7.34
C VAL A 151 4.24 -1.14 -7.90
N VAL A 152 3.25 -1.27 -8.79
CA VAL A 152 2.55 -0.12 -9.39
C VAL A 152 1.84 0.70 -8.31
N VAL A 153 1.06 0.05 -7.45
CA VAL A 153 0.33 0.74 -6.37
C VAL A 153 1.31 1.41 -5.39
N GLY A 154 2.37 0.71 -5.00
CA GLY A 154 3.35 1.24 -4.04
C GLY A 154 4.17 2.39 -4.60
N GLN A 155 4.60 2.33 -5.87
CA GLN A 155 5.34 3.43 -6.51
C GLN A 155 4.50 4.71 -6.62
N CYS A 156 3.20 4.59 -6.95
CA CYS A 156 2.28 5.74 -6.96
C CYS A 156 2.09 6.34 -5.56
N ASN A 157 2.30 5.56 -4.48
CA ASN A 157 2.18 5.99 -3.10
C ASN A 157 3.56 6.22 -2.43
N SER A 158 4.59 6.57 -3.20
CA SER A 158 5.92 6.96 -2.69
C SER A 158 6.72 5.86 -1.98
N LEU A 159 6.39 4.58 -2.16
CA LEU A 159 7.18 3.48 -1.61
C LEU A 159 8.37 3.11 -2.50
N GLN A 160 9.47 2.70 -1.87
CA GLN A 160 10.54 1.95 -2.53
C GLN A 160 10.34 0.46 -2.25
N ILE A 161 10.62 -0.41 -3.23
CA ILE A 161 10.25 -1.82 -3.15
C ILE A 161 11.39 -2.69 -3.68
N ASP A 162 11.80 -3.64 -2.86
CA ASP A 162 12.64 -4.77 -3.27
C ASP A 162 11.79 -6.03 -3.41
N ILE A 163 12.20 -6.92 -4.32
CA ILE A 163 11.41 -8.08 -4.71
C ILE A 163 12.27 -9.32 -4.59
N ALA A 164 11.70 -10.37 -3.99
CA ALA A 164 12.34 -11.67 -3.96
C ALA A 164 12.49 -12.24 -5.40
N HIS A 165 13.62 -12.85 -5.70
CA HIS A 165 13.90 -13.43 -7.04
C HIS A 165 12.83 -14.42 -7.53
N ASN A 166 12.13 -15.09 -6.61
CA ASN A 166 11.08 -16.07 -6.84
C ASN A 166 9.67 -15.48 -6.76
N SER A 167 9.54 -14.15 -6.63
CA SER A 167 8.27 -13.41 -6.52
C SER A 167 7.36 -13.86 -5.35
N THR A 168 7.91 -14.40 -4.26
CA THR A 168 7.08 -14.87 -3.12
C THR A 168 6.76 -13.77 -2.13
N TYR A 169 7.65 -12.79 -1.97
CA TYR A 169 7.47 -11.67 -1.07
C TYR A 169 8.08 -10.40 -1.67
N VAL A 170 7.64 -9.26 -1.14
CA VAL A 170 8.19 -7.94 -1.42
C VAL A 170 8.65 -7.32 -0.10
N ILE A 171 9.69 -6.50 -0.15
CA ILE A 171 10.13 -5.69 0.97
C ILE A 171 9.79 -4.25 0.61
N ALA A 172 8.82 -3.67 1.31
CA ALA A 172 8.38 -2.30 1.12
C ALA A 172 9.11 -1.38 2.09
N TYR A 173 9.59 -0.25 1.57
CA TYR A 173 10.27 0.80 2.32
C TYR A 173 9.48 2.10 2.17
N GLY A 174 9.06 2.69 3.28
CA GLY A 174 8.26 3.91 3.28
C GLY A 174 7.76 4.29 4.66
N MET A 175 6.88 5.29 4.72
CA MET A 175 6.23 5.64 5.98
C MET A 175 5.23 4.53 6.37
N PRO A 176 5.10 4.20 7.68
CA PRO A 176 4.15 3.20 8.16
C PRO A 176 2.73 3.38 7.62
N SER A 177 2.21 4.62 7.62
CA SER A 177 0.88 4.93 7.10
C SER A 177 0.74 4.67 5.59
N ASP A 178 1.77 4.99 4.80
CA ASP A 178 1.78 4.73 3.36
C ASP A 178 1.82 3.21 3.07
N ILE A 179 2.57 2.44 3.87
CA ILE A 179 2.66 0.97 3.75
C ILE A 179 1.29 0.34 4.05
N GLU A 180 0.65 0.72 5.15
CA GLU A 180 -0.69 0.21 5.51
C GLU A 180 -1.74 0.52 4.44
N LEU A 181 -1.68 1.73 3.86
CA LEU A 181 -2.55 2.13 2.75
C LEU A 181 -2.32 1.23 1.53
N VAL A 182 -1.07 1.03 1.14
CA VAL A 182 -0.71 0.21 -0.03
C VAL A 182 -1.09 -1.23 0.16
N GLU A 183 -0.89 -1.81 1.35
CA GLU A 183 -1.34 -3.17 1.67
C GLU A 183 -2.86 -3.33 1.51
N ALA A 184 -3.63 -2.38 2.03
CA ALA A 184 -5.08 -2.42 1.95
C ALA A 184 -5.60 -2.22 0.51
N LEU A 185 -5.00 -1.28 -0.24
CA LEU A 185 -5.28 -1.07 -1.67
C LEU A 185 -4.94 -2.32 -2.49
N PHE A 186 -3.76 -2.89 -2.26
CA PHE A 186 -3.31 -4.10 -2.93
C PHE A 186 -4.27 -5.27 -2.69
N GLY A 187 -4.65 -5.54 -1.44
CA GLY A 187 -5.57 -6.63 -1.11
C GLY A 187 -6.93 -6.49 -1.80
N SER A 188 -7.48 -5.27 -1.80
CA SER A 188 -8.75 -4.96 -2.49
C SER A 188 -8.62 -5.14 -4.01
N LEU A 189 -7.57 -4.57 -4.62
CA LEU A 189 -7.37 -4.60 -6.08
C LEU A 189 -7.01 -6.00 -6.58
N ALA A 190 -6.24 -6.78 -5.84
CA ALA A 190 -5.90 -8.16 -6.19
C ALA A 190 -7.17 -9.04 -6.25
N THR A 191 -8.08 -8.84 -5.29
CA THR A 191 -9.37 -9.54 -5.24
C THR A 191 -10.25 -9.14 -6.43
N GLN A 192 -10.41 -7.83 -6.68
CA GLN A 192 -11.19 -7.32 -7.80
C GLN A 192 -10.65 -7.78 -9.17
N MET A 193 -9.32 -7.74 -9.34
CA MET A 193 -8.63 -8.19 -10.55
C MET A 193 -8.88 -9.69 -10.81
N THR A 194 -8.71 -10.53 -9.78
CA THR A 194 -8.87 -11.99 -9.90
C THR A 194 -10.32 -12.38 -10.16
N ALA A 195 -11.28 -11.75 -9.48
CA ALA A 195 -12.71 -11.99 -9.69
C ALA A 195 -13.17 -11.55 -11.09
N SER A 196 -12.74 -10.37 -11.54
CA SER A 196 -13.08 -9.85 -12.87
C SER A 196 -12.49 -10.71 -13.99
N ALA A 197 -11.22 -11.12 -13.85
CA ALA A 197 -10.59 -12.00 -14.83
C ALA A 197 -11.25 -13.38 -14.89
N THR A 198 -11.61 -13.95 -13.74
CA THR A 198 -12.29 -15.25 -13.67
C THR A 198 -13.64 -15.20 -14.35
N SER A 199 -14.42 -14.16 -14.08
CA SER A 199 -15.74 -13.95 -14.70
C SER A 199 -15.62 -13.76 -16.21
N TRP A 200 -14.70 -12.90 -16.67
CA TRP A 200 -14.51 -12.65 -18.10
C TRP A 200 -13.97 -13.87 -18.86
N LEU A 201 -13.04 -14.64 -18.28
CA LEU A 201 -12.52 -15.86 -18.89
C LEU A 201 -13.60 -16.94 -19.07
N ALA A 202 -14.61 -16.97 -18.18
CA ALA A 202 -15.74 -17.88 -18.28
C ALA A 202 -16.66 -17.56 -19.47
N ILE A 203 -16.85 -16.27 -19.78
CA ILE A 203 -17.61 -15.82 -20.97
C ILE A 203 -16.92 -16.32 -22.25
N GLY A 204 -15.58 -16.26 -22.30
CA GLY A 204 -14.83 -16.89 -23.38
C GLY A 204 -14.60 -16.05 -24.63
N GLU A 205 -14.80 -14.73 -24.55
CA GLU A 205 -14.56 -13.78 -25.65
C GLU A 205 -13.11 -13.81 -26.18
N TRP A 206 -12.18 -14.34 -25.40
CA TRP A 206 -10.76 -14.47 -25.75
C TRP A 206 -10.47 -15.62 -26.73
N ARG A 207 -11.42 -16.53 -26.93
CA ARG A 207 -11.23 -17.66 -27.83
C ARG A 207 -11.11 -17.14 -29.27
N GLY A 208 -10.04 -17.54 -29.96
CA GLY A 208 -9.71 -17.06 -31.30
C GLY A 208 -8.89 -15.77 -31.34
N ASP A 209 -8.73 -15.06 -30.21
CA ASP A 209 -7.80 -13.94 -30.16
C ASP A 209 -6.35 -14.43 -30.19
N THR A 210 -5.48 -13.57 -30.73
CA THR A 210 -4.04 -13.83 -30.82
C THR A 210 -3.24 -12.77 -30.08
N TYR A 211 -2.05 -13.15 -29.61
CA TYR A 211 -1.05 -12.24 -29.06
C TYR A 211 0.27 -12.37 -29.79
N ILE A 212 1.12 -11.35 -29.65
CA ILE A 212 2.50 -11.39 -30.14
C ILE A 212 3.41 -11.88 -29.02
N SER A 213 4.06 -13.02 -29.23
CA SER A 213 5.02 -13.58 -28.29
C SER A 213 6.26 -12.70 -28.16
N ARG A 214 7.07 -12.94 -27.14
CA ARG A 214 8.36 -12.24 -26.98
C ARG A 214 9.26 -12.38 -28.21
N ASP A 215 9.19 -13.53 -28.87
CA ASP A 215 9.96 -13.85 -30.08
C ASP A 215 9.38 -13.21 -31.35
N GLY A 216 8.32 -12.40 -31.24
CA GLY A 216 7.68 -11.69 -32.36
C GLY A 216 6.60 -12.48 -33.11
N TRP A 217 6.38 -13.74 -32.77
CA TRP A 217 5.38 -14.59 -33.45
C TRP A 217 3.96 -14.34 -32.96
N ARG A 218 2.99 -14.35 -33.88
CA ARG A 218 1.57 -14.34 -33.53
C ARG A 218 1.16 -15.75 -33.07
N LYS A 219 0.62 -15.85 -31.86
CA LYS A 219 0.15 -17.10 -31.26
C LYS A 219 -1.27 -16.93 -30.76
N GLU A 220 -2.07 -17.99 -30.84
CA GLU A 220 -3.41 -18.00 -30.25
C GLU A 220 -3.33 -17.93 -28.73
N HIS A 221 -4.31 -17.24 -28.14
CA HIS A 221 -4.45 -17.23 -26.71
C HIS A 221 -4.88 -18.60 -26.18
N THR A 222 -4.14 -19.10 -25.19
CA THR A 222 -4.68 -20.03 -24.20
C THR A 222 -5.37 -19.26 -23.08
N ALA A 223 -6.24 -19.91 -22.30
CA ALA A 223 -6.88 -19.30 -21.13
C ALA A 223 -5.88 -18.65 -20.17
N GLN A 224 -4.69 -19.26 -20.03
CA GLN A 224 -3.62 -18.74 -19.19
C GLN A 224 -2.99 -17.47 -19.76
N THR A 225 -2.71 -17.44 -21.07
CA THR A 225 -2.13 -16.25 -21.72
C THR A 225 -3.14 -15.11 -21.81
N ALA A 226 -4.43 -15.41 -22.03
CA ALA A 226 -5.51 -14.43 -21.97
C ALA A 226 -5.63 -13.83 -20.57
N ARG A 227 -5.56 -14.65 -19.51
CA ARG A 227 -5.50 -14.17 -18.12
C ARG A 227 -4.31 -13.27 -17.87
N ALA A 228 -3.12 -13.64 -18.34
CA ALA A 228 -1.91 -12.85 -18.18
C ALA A 228 -2.02 -11.48 -18.90
N ALA A 229 -2.59 -11.47 -20.11
CA ALA A 229 -2.88 -10.24 -20.85
C ALA A 229 -3.89 -9.34 -20.13
N PHE A 230 -4.96 -9.94 -19.61
CA PHE A 230 -5.97 -9.24 -18.79
C PHE A 230 -5.34 -8.60 -17.56
N TYR A 231 -4.57 -9.37 -16.76
CA TYR A 231 -3.92 -8.84 -15.55
C TYR A 231 -2.95 -7.71 -15.86
N ARG A 232 -2.15 -7.84 -16.92
CA ARG A 232 -1.23 -6.77 -17.34
C ARG A 232 -2.00 -5.50 -17.67
N ALA A 233 -3.04 -5.60 -18.48
CA ALA A 233 -3.83 -4.43 -18.89
C ALA A 233 -4.61 -3.81 -17.73
N PHE A 234 -5.07 -4.63 -16.78
CA PHE A 234 -5.68 -4.17 -15.54
C PHE A 234 -4.68 -3.36 -14.70
N ILE A 235 -3.49 -3.92 -14.45
CA ILE A 235 -2.43 -3.29 -13.65
C ILE A 235 -1.96 -1.99 -14.28
N ASP A 236 -1.73 -1.98 -15.60
CA ASP A 236 -1.33 -0.77 -16.34
C ASP A 236 -2.37 0.34 -16.14
N ARG A 237 -3.66 0.05 -16.32
CA ARG A 237 -4.72 1.08 -16.15
C ARG A 237 -4.89 1.54 -14.70
N ILE A 238 -4.70 0.66 -13.71
CA ILE A 238 -4.68 1.07 -12.31
C ILE A 238 -3.52 2.03 -12.05
N GLY A 239 -2.34 1.75 -12.61
CA GLY A 239 -1.19 2.65 -12.54
C GLY A 239 -1.50 4.02 -13.11
N ASP A 240 -2.07 4.08 -14.31
CA ASP A 240 -2.50 5.33 -14.95
C ASP A 240 -3.46 6.11 -14.03
N ARG A 241 -4.51 5.44 -13.51
CA ARG A 241 -5.51 6.09 -12.64
C ARG A 241 -4.93 6.62 -11.33
N LEU A 242 -4.01 5.88 -10.70
CA LEU A 242 -3.37 6.31 -9.47
C LEU A 242 -2.40 7.47 -9.71
N GLN A 243 -1.72 7.46 -10.86
CA GLN A 243 -0.84 8.54 -11.25
C GLN A 243 -1.62 9.81 -11.61
N GLU A 244 -2.72 9.69 -12.37
CA GLU A 244 -3.69 10.77 -12.64
C GLU A 244 -4.16 11.41 -11.31
N ALA A 245 -4.65 10.60 -10.36
CA ALA A 245 -5.09 11.08 -9.06
C ALA A 245 -3.97 11.75 -8.24
N ARG A 246 -2.73 11.24 -8.33
CA ARG A 246 -1.57 11.85 -7.67
C ARG A 246 -1.22 13.21 -8.27
N GLU A 247 -1.27 13.34 -9.59
CA GLU A 247 -0.99 14.60 -10.28
C GLU A 247 -2.03 15.67 -9.92
N GLU A 248 -3.31 15.31 -9.82
CA GLU A 248 -4.38 16.20 -9.36
C GLU A 248 -4.12 16.70 -7.92
N VAL A 249 -3.75 15.80 -7.01
CA VAL A 249 -3.42 16.15 -5.62
C VAL A 249 -2.17 17.02 -5.55
N LEU A 250 -1.14 16.74 -6.34
CA LEU A 250 0.06 17.56 -6.40
C LEU A 250 -0.24 18.97 -6.92
N ALA A 251 -1.04 19.10 -7.97
CA ALA A 251 -1.45 20.40 -8.50
C ALA A 251 -2.23 21.23 -7.47
N GLU A 252 -3.07 20.58 -6.66
CA GLU A 252 -3.77 21.24 -5.55
C GLU A 252 -2.82 21.61 -4.40
N ALA A 253 -1.89 20.71 -4.05
CA ALA A 253 -0.91 20.93 -3.00
C ALA A 253 0.14 22.01 -3.36
N GLU A 254 0.35 22.31 -4.64
CA GLU A 254 1.13 23.45 -5.10
C GLU A 254 0.43 24.78 -4.85
N ARG A 255 -0.91 24.80 -4.92
CA ARG A 255 -1.74 25.99 -4.63
C ARG A 255 -1.90 26.22 -3.13
N GLN A 256 -1.83 25.16 -2.33
CA GLN A 256 -1.91 25.23 -0.88
C GLN A 256 -0.57 25.63 -0.24
N ARG A 257 -0.50 26.88 0.24
CA ARG A 257 0.58 27.30 1.15
C ARG A 257 0.37 26.63 2.51
N VAL A 258 1.41 25.96 2.98
CA VAL A 258 1.51 25.33 4.30
C VAL A 258 2.63 26.03 5.04
N GLU A 259 2.30 26.68 6.16
CA GLU A 259 3.31 27.21 7.07
C GLU A 259 3.77 26.08 7.98
N ILE A 260 5.05 25.68 7.86
CA ILE A 260 5.64 24.69 8.75
C ILE A 260 6.23 25.46 9.94
N PRO A 261 5.76 25.24 11.18
CA PRO A 261 6.37 25.82 12.37
C PRO A 261 7.83 25.37 12.46
N ALA A 262 8.74 26.29 12.74
CA ALA A 262 10.14 25.94 12.79
C ALA A 262 10.43 24.96 13.94
N GLU A 263 11.22 23.92 13.66
CA GLU A 263 11.56 22.87 14.63
C GLU A 263 12.53 23.35 15.73
N VAL A 264 13.08 24.56 15.59
CA VAL A 264 14.03 25.17 16.53
C VAL A 264 13.38 26.39 17.18
N SER A 265 13.41 26.44 18.52
CA SER A 265 13.00 27.60 19.31
C SER A 265 13.71 28.86 18.80
N GLY A 266 12.94 29.81 18.25
CA GLY A 266 13.43 31.08 17.72
C GLY A 266 13.54 31.18 16.19
N ALA A 267 13.28 30.10 15.44
CA ALA A 267 13.22 30.16 13.97
C ALA A 267 11.81 30.53 13.48
N LYS A 268 11.72 31.32 12.40
CA LYS A 268 10.43 31.70 11.79
C LYS A 268 9.83 30.52 11.04
N ALA A 269 8.51 30.37 11.09
CA ALA A 269 7.78 29.41 10.28
C ALA A 269 8.15 29.57 8.80
N VAL A 270 8.49 28.46 8.14
CA VAL A 270 8.86 28.48 6.73
C VAL A 270 7.60 28.22 5.92
N ALA A 271 7.14 29.23 5.17
CA ALA A 271 6.09 29.05 4.19
C ALA A 271 6.57 28.08 3.11
N THR A 272 5.96 26.91 3.09
CA THR A 272 6.25 25.80 2.17
C THR A 272 4.97 25.48 1.40
N THR A 273 5.05 24.71 0.33
CA THR A 273 3.85 24.17 -0.35
C THR A 273 3.66 22.70 0.02
N GLY A 274 2.44 22.18 -0.03
CA GLY A 274 2.20 20.76 0.24
C GLY A 274 3.03 19.83 -0.68
N ALA A 275 3.27 20.25 -1.92
CA ALA A 275 4.14 19.54 -2.87
C ALA A 275 5.62 19.45 -2.40
N LEU A 276 6.15 20.48 -1.73
CA LEU A 276 7.51 20.44 -1.17
C LEU A 276 7.60 19.50 0.04
N VAL A 277 6.54 19.44 0.87
CA VAL A 277 6.46 18.48 1.98
C VAL A 277 6.46 17.04 1.45
N LEU A 278 5.66 16.76 0.41
CA LEU A 278 5.64 15.45 -0.23
C LEU A 278 7.00 15.08 -0.82
N ARG A 279 7.69 16.02 -1.49
CA ARG A 279 9.05 15.79 -1.99
C ARG A 279 10.06 15.53 -0.88
N SER A 280 9.95 16.23 0.25
CA SER A 280 10.80 15.98 1.42
C SER A 280 10.58 14.56 1.97
N LYS A 281 9.32 14.13 2.09
CA LYS A 281 8.94 12.75 2.47
C LYS A 281 9.56 11.71 1.52
N GLU A 282 9.40 11.90 0.22
CA GLU A 282 9.97 11.01 -0.80
C GLU A 282 11.50 10.93 -0.72
N ALA A 283 12.17 12.06 -0.44
CA ALA A 283 13.62 12.11 -0.26
C ALA A 283 14.08 11.34 0.98
N GLU A 284 13.35 11.46 2.09
CA GLU A 284 13.58 10.75 3.36
C GLU A 284 13.48 9.23 3.15
N VAL A 285 12.41 8.77 2.51
CA VAL A 285 12.22 7.34 2.16
C VAL A 285 13.33 6.85 1.23
N ARG A 286 13.73 7.63 0.22
CA ARG A 286 14.80 7.25 -0.70
C ARG A 286 16.17 7.20 -0.02
N ALA A 287 16.44 8.07 0.95
CA ALA A 287 17.65 8.02 1.76
C ALA A 287 17.68 6.75 2.61
N PHE A 288 16.59 6.46 3.30
CA PHE A 288 16.43 5.23 4.08
C PHE A 288 16.60 3.96 3.22
N TYR A 289 15.96 3.91 2.05
CA TYR A 289 16.09 2.80 1.11
C TYR A 289 17.53 2.56 0.69
N ARG A 290 18.28 3.60 0.34
CA ARG A 290 19.70 3.47 -0.06
C ARG A 290 20.59 2.93 1.06
N GLN A 291 20.24 3.20 2.31
CA GLN A 291 21.01 2.74 3.47
C GLN A 291 20.63 1.31 3.90
N SER A 292 19.36 0.93 3.74
CA SER A 292 18.80 -0.32 4.28
C SER A 292 18.64 -1.44 3.25
N SER A 293 18.56 -1.13 1.96
CA SER A 293 18.40 -2.14 0.91
C SER A 293 19.68 -2.95 0.73
N SER A 294 19.49 -4.28 0.60
CA SER A 294 20.55 -5.23 0.23
C SER A 294 20.36 -5.79 -1.18
N ALA A 295 19.46 -5.18 -1.97
CA ALA A 295 19.14 -5.65 -3.31
C ALA A 295 20.35 -5.51 -4.26
N ARG A 296 20.66 -6.60 -4.97
CA ARG A 296 21.79 -6.65 -5.93
C ARG A 296 21.42 -6.19 -7.34
N GLY A 297 20.20 -5.72 -7.56
CA GLY A 297 19.71 -5.36 -8.88
C GLY A 297 18.34 -4.70 -8.85
N ARG A 298 17.91 -4.20 -10.02
CA ARG A 298 16.60 -3.58 -10.19
C ARG A 298 15.64 -4.57 -10.83
N TRP A 299 14.42 -4.63 -10.31
CA TRP A 299 13.36 -5.39 -10.96
C TRP A 299 12.94 -4.72 -12.28
N SER A 300 12.92 -5.49 -13.36
CA SER A 300 12.67 -4.99 -14.73
C SER A 300 11.22 -5.12 -15.19
N GLY A 301 10.27 -5.35 -14.29
CA GLY A 301 8.88 -5.61 -14.65
C GLY A 301 8.56 -7.08 -14.94
N TYR A 302 7.29 -7.33 -15.26
CA TYR A 302 6.84 -8.60 -15.79
C TYR A 302 7.51 -8.90 -17.15
N SER A 303 8.25 -10.01 -17.22
CA SER A 303 9.00 -10.44 -18.41
C SER A 303 8.32 -11.55 -19.22
N GLY A 304 7.04 -11.85 -18.94
CA GLY A 304 6.32 -12.93 -19.61
C GLY A 304 5.99 -12.66 -21.07
N GLY A 305 5.63 -13.73 -21.79
CA GLY A 305 5.62 -13.76 -23.25
C GLY A 305 4.56 -12.93 -23.97
N VAL A 306 3.66 -12.23 -23.27
CA VAL A 306 2.62 -11.40 -23.91
C VAL A 306 3.13 -9.96 -24.05
N SER A 307 3.59 -9.61 -25.26
CA SER A 307 4.38 -8.39 -25.49
C SER A 307 3.57 -7.15 -25.88
N ARG A 308 2.35 -7.28 -26.41
CA ARG A 308 1.56 -6.14 -26.91
C ARG A 308 0.21 -5.92 -26.22
N ARG A 309 -0.08 -4.64 -25.97
CA ARG A 309 -1.39 -4.11 -25.56
C ARG A 309 -2.35 -4.21 -26.74
N GLY A 310 -3.32 -5.11 -26.66
CA GLY A 310 -4.31 -5.33 -27.73
C GLY A 310 -5.18 -6.56 -27.48
N GLY A 311 -6.24 -6.71 -28.29
CA GLY A 311 -7.18 -7.83 -28.17
C GLY A 311 -8.26 -7.64 -27.11
N SER A 312 -9.21 -8.57 -27.06
CA SER A 312 -10.31 -8.57 -26.08
C SER A 312 -9.79 -8.61 -24.65
N ALA A 313 -8.74 -9.41 -24.39
CA ALA A 313 -8.14 -9.55 -23.07
C ALA A 313 -7.64 -8.22 -22.49
N SER A 314 -6.92 -7.45 -23.32
CA SER A 314 -6.38 -6.15 -22.87
C SER A 314 -7.49 -5.10 -22.73
N ARG A 315 -8.55 -5.16 -23.55
CA ARG A 315 -9.71 -4.27 -23.40
C ARG A 315 -10.47 -4.57 -22.11
N ALA A 316 -10.88 -5.84 -21.93
CA ALA A 316 -11.59 -6.29 -20.74
C ALA A 316 -10.82 -6.00 -19.44
N GLY A 317 -9.49 -6.19 -19.45
CA GLY A 317 -8.63 -5.86 -18.32
C GLY A 317 -8.65 -4.36 -17.98
N ARG A 318 -8.53 -3.49 -18.99
CA ARG A 318 -8.63 -2.03 -18.80
C ARG A 318 -10.01 -1.59 -18.34
N ASP A 319 -11.06 -2.15 -18.91
CA ASP A 319 -12.45 -1.80 -18.56
C ASP A 319 -12.79 -2.23 -17.14
N ALA A 320 -12.34 -3.41 -16.72
CA ALA A 320 -12.44 -3.87 -15.34
C ALA A 320 -11.65 -2.97 -14.40
N ALA A 321 -10.43 -2.58 -14.77
CA ALA A 321 -9.64 -1.63 -14.00
C ALA A 321 -10.26 -0.24 -13.93
N ALA A 322 -10.95 0.23 -14.98
CA ALA A 322 -11.64 1.51 -14.97
C ALA A 322 -12.81 1.54 -13.97
N ARG A 323 -13.53 0.40 -13.82
CA ARG A 323 -14.61 0.24 -12.84
C ARG A 323 -14.13 -0.15 -11.43
N ALA A 324 -12.87 -0.52 -11.28
CA ALA A 324 -12.34 -0.96 -10.00
C ALA A 324 -12.38 0.16 -8.95
N ARG A 325 -12.77 -0.21 -7.73
CA ARG A 325 -12.86 0.72 -6.60
C ARG A 325 -11.46 0.92 -6.02
N LEU A 326 -10.98 2.17 -6.07
CA LEU A 326 -9.69 2.59 -5.51
C LEU A 326 -9.80 3.02 -4.03
N THR A 327 -11.01 3.14 -3.49
CA THR A 327 -11.22 3.42 -2.08
C THR A 327 -11.07 2.14 -1.27
N SER A 328 -10.13 2.13 -0.33
CA SER A 328 -10.00 1.03 0.61
C SER A 328 -11.28 0.94 1.44
N ALA A 329 -12.05 -0.13 1.27
CA ALA A 329 -13.24 -0.40 2.07
C ALA A 329 -12.81 -0.85 3.48
N LYS A 330 -12.12 0.02 4.23
CA LYS A 330 -11.92 -0.19 5.68
C LYS A 330 -13.19 0.27 6.39
N GLY A 331 -14.22 -0.55 6.21
CA GLY A 331 -15.55 -0.39 6.78
C GLY A 331 -16.16 -1.75 7.10
N ILE A 332 -15.37 -2.72 7.57
CA ILE A 332 -15.90 -3.90 8.28
C ILE A 332 -14.91 -4.25 9.41
N SER A 333 -15.26 -3.82 10.62
CA SER A 333 -14.79 -4.48 11.84
C SER A 333 -15.30 -5.93 11.80
N GLY A 334 -14.39 -6.88 11.60
CA GLY A 334 -14.68 -8.30 11.71
C GLY A 334 -13.38 -9.07 11.62
N LYS A 335 -12.99 -9.75 12.71
CA LYS A 335 -11.94 -10.77 12.70
C LYS A 335 -12.17 -11.68 11.49
N GLY A 336 -11.23 -11.69 10.54
CA GLY A 336 -11.27 -12.66 9.46
C GLY A 336 -11.17 -14.08 10.03
N PRO A 337 -11.95 -15.05 9.51
CA PRO A 337 -11.70 -16.45 9.81
C PRO A 337 -10.36 -16.84 9.20
N GLY A 338 -9.55 -17.57 9.97
CA GLY A 338 -8.30 -18.13 9.48
C GLY A 338 -8.57 -18.98 8.23
N LEU A 339 -7.84 -18.68 7.16
CA LEU A 339 -7.75 -19.56 6.01
C LEU A 339 -6.83 -20.73 6.41
N SER A 340 -7.45 -21.80 6.89
CA SER A 340 -6.84 -23.12 6.96
C SER A 340 -6.78 -23.71 5.55
N ALA A 341 -5.57 -24.04 5.11
CA ALA A 341 -5.32 -25.17 4.22
C ALA A 341 -4.47 -26.17 5.00
#